data_AF-A0A314L0V8-F1
#
_entry.id   AF-A0A314L0V8-F1
#
_cell.length_a   1.000
_cell.length_b   1.000
_cell.length_c   1.000
_cell.angle_alpha   90.00
_cell.angle_beta   90.00
_cell.angle_gamma   90.00
#
_symmetry.space_group_name_H-M   'P 1'
#
loop_
_entity.id
_entity.type
_entity.pdbx_description
1 polymer ?
#
loop_
_entity_poly.entity_id
_entity_poly.type
_entity_poly.pdbx_seq_one_letter_code
_entity_poly.pdbx_strand_id
1 'polypeptide(L)'
;MISFRPNWLQLPSHWKASMLPKQSQSQRYEGLSEKFLSSPVPKILLLAGTDRLDRALTIGQMQGKFQMVVVRHTGHAIQEDVPDEFATLLLNFISHNRIGPHGIEIPGLRRAPQSTP
;
A
#
# COMPACT_ATOMS: atom_id res chain seq x y z
N MET A 1 -18.37 -35.08 6.77
CA MET A 1 -17.96 -33.77 7.31
C MET A 1 -16.78 -34.02 8.25
N ILE A 2 -15.54 -33.92 7.74
CA ILE A 2 -14.33 -34.24 8.53
C ILE A 2 -13.95 -32.99 9.31
N SER A 3 -14.08 -33.05 10.63
CA SER A 3 -13.63 -32.01 11.55
C SER A 3 -12.14 -32.22 11.81
N PHE A 4 -11.29 -31.44 11.14
CA PHE A 4 -9.88 -31.33 11.49
C PHE A 4 -9.77 -30.44 12.74
N ARG A 5 -9.65 -31.06 13.92
CA ARG A 5 -9.24 -30.39 15.17
C ARG A 5 -7.74 -30.66 15.35
N PRO A 6 -6.84 -29.71 15.07
CA PRO A 6 -5.41 -29.95 15.29
C PRO A 6 -5.15 -30.09 16.79
N ASN A 7 -4.42 -31.13 17.20
CA ASN A 7 -4.04 -31.35 18.59
C ASN A 7 -2.80 -30.52 18.94
N TRP A 8 -3.02 -29.24 19.23
CA TRP A 8 -1.99 -28.24 19.54
C TRP A 8 -1.15 -28.54 20.80
N LEU A 9 -1.51 -29.57 21.57
CA LEU A 9 -0.84 -29.94 22.81
C LEU A 9 0.48 -30.73 22.59
N GLN A 10 0.70 -31.30 21.40
CA GLN A 10 1.85 -32.16 21.10
C GLN A 10 3.02 -31.46 20.39
N LEU A 11 2.90 -30.18 20.03
CA LEU A 11 3.97 -29.48 19.31
C LEU A 11 5.12 -29.06 20.24
N PRO A 12 6.39 -29.11 19.78
CA PRO A 12 7.55 -28.68 20.55
C PRO A 12 7.44 -27.21 20.95
N SER A 13 7.94 -26.84 22.14
CA SER A 13 7.82 -25.50 22.71
C SER A 13 8.38 -24.39 21.81
N HIS A 14 9.41 -24.67 21.01
CA HIS A 14 9.99 -23.71 20.07
C HIS A 14 9.13 -23.42 18.82
N TRP A 15 8.08 -24.23 18.57
CA TRP A 15 7.07 -23.98 17.52
C TRP A 15 5.83 -23.21 18.07
N LYS A 16 5.77 -22.99 19.39
CA LYS A 16 4.70 -22.20 20.00
C LYS A 16 5.08 -20.73 19.93
N ALA A 17 4.63 -20.04 18.89
CA ALA A 17 4.71 -18.58 18.84
C ALA A 17 3.97 -18.01 20.06
N SER A 18 4.67 -17.19 20.86
CA SER A 18 4.07 -16.41 21.94
C SER A 18 3.00 -15.49 21.34
N MET A 19 1.73 -15.88 21.45
CA MET A 19 0.61 -15.05 21.04
C MET A 19 0.40 -13.98 22.11
N LEU A 20 1.13 -12.87 22.00
CA LEU A 20 0.67 -11.61 22.57
C LEU A 20 -0.75 -11.33 22.06
N PRO A 21 -1.62 -10.67 22.85
CA PRO A 21 -2.97 -10.33 22.40
C PRO A 21 -2.87 -9.61 21.05
N LYS A 22 -3.42 -10.28 20.02
CA LYS A 22 -3.36 -9.80 18.64
C LYS A 22 -4.20 -8.53 18.61
N GLN A 23 -3.55 -7.38 18.41
CA GLN A 23 -4.26 -6.12 18.20
C GLN A 23 -5.31 -6.31 17.09
N SER A 24 -6.48 -5.69 17.26
CA SER A 24 -7.51 -5.78 16.23
C SER A 24 -6.96 -5.17 14.93
N GLN A 25 -7.25 -5.81 13.79
CA GLN A 25 -6.82 -5.28 12.49
C GLN A 25 -7.35 -3.85 12.30
N SER A 26 -8.56 -3.57 12.76
CA SER A 26 -9.20 -2.26 12.68
C SER A 26 -8.37 -1.15 13.33
N GLN A 27 -7.76 -1.42 14.49
CA GLN A 27 -6.95 -0.43 15.20
C GLN A 27 -5.66 -0.06 14.47
N ARG A 28 -5.11 -0.97 13.65
CA ARG A 28 -3.90 -0.69 12.84
C ARG A 28 -4.15 0.15 11.61
N TYR A 29 -5.38 0.15 11.09
CA TYR A 29 -5.74 0.83 9.84
C TYR A 29 -6.63 2.06 10.03
N GLU A 30 -6.99 2.38 11.28
CA GLU A 30 -7.79 3.55 11.60
C GLU A 30 -7.10 4.86 11.15
N GLY A 31 -7.81 5.65 10.34
CA GLY A 31 -7.33 6.93 9.82
C GLY A 31 -6.28 6.83 8.69
N LEU A 32 -5.98 5.63 8.18
CA LEU A 32 -4.95 5.45 7.16
C LEU A 32 -5.32 6.14 5.85
N SER A 33 -6.58 6.04 5.43
CA SER A 33 -7.10 6.67 4.21
C SER A 33 -6.97 8.19 4.26
N GLU A 34 -7.34 8.81 5.38
CA GLU A 34 -7.21 10.26 5.58
C GLU A 34 -5.75 10.70 5.56
N LYS A 35 -4.84 9.95 6.21
CA LYS A 35 -3.40 10.22 6.19
C LYS A 35 -2.80 10.08 4.79
N PHE A 36 -3.21 9.05 4.05
CA PHE A 36 -2.79 8.88 2.66
C PHE A 36 -3.26 10.06 1.79
N LEU A 37 -4.53 10.46 1.93
CA LEU A 37 -5.11 11.56 1.15
C LEU A 37 -4.55 12.94 1.51
N SER A 38 -4.14 13.17 2.76
CA SER A 38 -3.61 14.46 3.22
C SER A 38 -2.15 14.70 2.83
N SER A 39 -1.41 13.66 2.44
CA SER A 39 -0.01 13.80 2.05
C SER A 39 0.13 14.60 0.74
N PRO A 40 0.88 15.73 0.73
CA PRO A 40 0.94 16.64 -0.41
C PRO A 40 1.98 16.18 -1.45
N VAL A 41 2.02 14.89 -1.78
CA VAL A 41 2.93 14.28 -2.75
C VAL A 41 2.16 13.53 -3.84
N PRO A 42 2.75 13.26 -5.02
CA PRO A 42 2.22 12.28 -5.95
C PRO A 42 2.05 10.92 -5.26
N LYS A 43 0.91 10.28 -5.48
CA LYS A 43 0.55 9.02 -4.82
C LYS A 43 0.04 8.02 -5.86
N ILE A 44 0.37 6.75 -5.65
CA ILE A 44 -0.18 5.63 -6.41
C ILE A 44 -0.71 4.57 -5.43
N LEU A 45 -1.87 4.00 -5.75
CA LEU A 45 -2.48 2.87 -5.04
C LEU A 45 -2.67 1.71 -6.02
N LEU A 46 -1.97 0.60 -5.75
CA LEU A 46 -2.06 -0.64 -6.52
C LEU A 46 -2.95 -1.64 -5.78
N LEU A 47 -3.98 -2.17 -6.43
CA LEU A 47 -4.95 -3.08 -5.85
C LEU A 47 -4.90 -4.45 -6.52
N ALA A 48 -4.84 -5.52 -5.72
CA ALA A 48 -4.90 -6.90 -6.20
C ALA A 48 -6.36 -7.29 -6.43
N GLY A 49 -6.77 -7.48 -7.69
CA GLY A 49 -8.15 -7.85 -8.03
C GLY A 49 -9.20 -6.77 -7.74
N THR A 50 -10.48 -7.16 -7.65
CA THR A 50 -11.57 -6.22 -7.34
C THR A 50 -11.65 -5.98 -5.84
N ASP A 51 -10.91 -5.00 -5.35
CA ASP A 51 -11.04 -4.57 -3.96
C ASP A 51 -12.10 -3.47 -3.79
N ARG A 52 -12.73 -3.42 -2.62
CA ARG A 52 -13.65 -2.35 -2.24
C ARG A 52 -12.85 -1.24 -1.56
N LEU A 53 -12.70 -0.12 -2.26
CA LEU A 53 -12.23 1.10 -1.61
C LEU A 53 -13.22 1.57 -0.54
N ASP A 54 -12.70 2.13 0.54
CA ASP A 54 -13.53 2.86 1.48
C ASP A 54 -14.08 4.16 0.84
N ARG A 55 -15.01 4.80 1.54
CA ARG A 55 -15.66 6.02 1.06
C ARG A 55 -14.65 7.15 0.82
N ALA A 56 -13.67 7.30 1.70
CA ALA A 56 -12.69 8.38 1.61
C ALA A 56 -11.79 8.24 0.37
N LEU A 57 -11.24 7.05 0.14
CA LEU A 57 -10.43 6.73 -1.03
C LEU A 57 -11.25 6.76 -2.32
N THR A 58 -12.52 6.33 -2.28
CA THR A 58 -13.43 6.47 -3.44
C THR A 58 -13.59 7.94 -3.82
N ILE A 59 -13.90 8.82 -2.86
CA ILE A 59 -14.01 10.26 -3.11
C ILE A 59 -12.67 10.83 -3.59
N GLY A 60 -11.56 10.45 -2.95
CA GLY A 60 -10.22 10.91 -3.32
C GLY A 60 -9.82 10.49 -4.73
N GLN A 61 -10.20 9.28 -5.15
CA GLN A 61 -9.98 8.77 -6.50
C GLN A 61 -10.79 9.57 -7.52
N MET A 62 -12.08 9.81 -7.25
CA MET A 62 -12.94 10.63 -8.12
C MET A 62 -12.45 12.08 -8.25
N GLN A 63 -11.76 12.60 -7.23
CA GLN A 63 -11.12 13.92 -7.23
C GLN A 63 -9.73 13.94 -7.88
N GLY A 64 -9.20 12.80 -8.34
CA GLY A 64 -7.87 12.71 -8.94
C GLY A 64 -6.72 12.92 -7.95
N LYS A 65 -6.92 12.66 -6.65
CA LYS A 65 -5.89 12.89 -5.61
C LYS A 65 -4.73 11.90 -5.63
N PHE A 66 -4.89 10.78 -6.32
CA PHE A 66 -3.88 9.74 -6.48
C PHE A 66 -4.17 8.92 -7.74
N GLN A 67 -3.13 8.30 -8.31
CA GLN A 67 -3.27 7.31 -9.37
C GLN A 67 -3.73 5.98 -8.76
N MET A 68 -4.73 5.33 -9.35
CA MET A 68 -5.19 4.02 -8.91
C MET A 68 -5.06 3.01 -10.05
N VAL A 69 -4.49 1.84 -9.77
CA VAL A 69 -4.36 0.75 -10.73
C VAL A 69 -4.86 -0.54 -10.09
N VAL A 70 -5.72 -1.26 -10.81
CA VAL A 70 -6.17 -2.59 -10.42
C VAL A 70 -5.39 -3.62 -11.22
N VAL A 71 -4.53 -4.38 -10.55
CA VAL A 71 -3.75 -5.46 -11.14
C VAL A 71 -4.55 -6.75 -11.03
N ARG A 72 -4.93 -7.32 -12.17
CA ARG A 72 -5.74 -8.54 -12.23
C ARG A 72 -4.86 -9.78 -11.99
N HIS A 73 -5.48 -10.90 -11.65
CA HIS A 73 -4.81 -12.20 -11.51
C HIS A 73 -3.73 -12.29 -10.41
N THR A 74 -3.77 -11.39 -9.42
CA THR A 74 -2.92 -11.42 -8.23
C THR A 74 -3.73 -11.82 -6.99
N GLY A 75 -3.10 -12.53 -6.06
CA GLY A 75 -3.77 -13.08 -4.88
C GLY A 75 -3.45 -12.30 -3.61
N HIS A 76 -2.18 -12.28 -3.22
CA HIS A 76 -1.78 -11.78 -1.89
C HIS A 76 -0.77 -10.64 -1.95
N ALA A 77 0.17 -10.67 -2.90
CA ALA A 77 1.26 -9.72 -2.97
C ALA A 77 1.59 -9.44 -4.43
N ILE A 78 1.10 -8.31 -4.96
CA ILE A 78 1.31 -7.91 -6.37
C ILE A 78 2.80 -7.93 -6.73
N GLN A 79 3.65 -7.45 -5.84
CA GLN A 79 5.10 -7.40 -6.06
C GLN A 79 5.78 -8.78 -6.15
N GLU A 80 5.16 -9.83 -5.61
CA GLU A 80 5.66 -11.21 -5.66
C GLU A 80 4.98 -12.00 -6.78
N ASP A 81 3.68 -11.78 -7.00
CA ASP A 81 2.88 -12.49 -7.99
C ASP A 81 3.23 -12.04 -9.43
N VAL A 82 3.43 -10.73 -9.65
CA VAL A 82 3.68 -10.12 -10.97
C VAL A 82 4.76 -9.02 -10.90
N PRO A 83 6.02 -9.38 -10.57
CA PRO A 83 7.10 -8.42 -10.32
C PRO A 83 7.38 -7.48 -11.50
N ASP A 84 7.31 -7.99 -12.74
CA ASP A 84 7.60 -7.19 -13.94
C ASP A 84 6.53 -6.12 -14.21
N GLU A 85 5.26 -6.45 -14.03
CA GLU A 85 4.15 -5.49 -14.15
C GLU A 85 4.22 -4.46 -13.03
N PHE A 86 4.47 -4.91 -11.80
CA PHE A 86 4.68 -4.02 -10.66
C PHE A 86 5.80 -3.00 -10.92
N ALA A 87 6.96 -3.46 -11.39
CA ALA A 87 8.09 -2.60 -11.73
C ALA A 87 7.73 -1.59 -12.85
N THR A 88 7.04 -2.06 -13.89
CA THR A 88 6.58 -1.21 -15.00
C THR A 88 5.64 -0.10 -14.51
N LEU A 89 4.68 -0.42 -13.64
CA LEU A 89 3.75 0.55 -13.07
C LEU A 89 4.47 1.61 -12.24
N LEU A 90 5.47 1.22 -11.45
CA LEU A 90 6.28 2.15 -10.68
C LEU A 90 7.14 3.05 -11.57
N LEU A 91 7.82 2.49 -12.58
CA LEU A 91 8.65 3.26 -13.51
C LEU A 91 7.81 4.29 -14.28
N ASN A 92 6.62 3.90 -14.73
CA ASN A 92 5.68 4.80 -15.40
C ASN A 92 5.21 5.92 -14.46
N PHE A 93 4.89 5.59 -13.21
CA PHE A 93 4.51 6.57 -12.20
C PHE A 93 5.63 7.56 -11.91
N ILE A 94 6.86 7.08 -11.74
CA ILE A 94 8.06 7.89 -11.49
C ILE A 94 8.32 8.84 -12.65
N SER A 95 8.31 8.31 -13.88
CA SER A 95 8.52 9.10 -15.11
C SER A 95 7.44 10.17 -15.29
N HIS A 96 6.16 9.80 -15.14
CA HIS A 96 5.03 10.72 -15.28
C HIS A 96 5.08 11.87 -14.27
N ASN A 97 5.47 11.57 -13.03
CA ASN A 97 5.55 12.56 -11.94
C ASN A 97 6.93 13.21 -11.82
N ARG A 98 7.85 12.97 -12.77
CA ARG A 98 9.21 13.54 -12.80
C ARG A 98 9.97 13.34 -11.49
N ILE A 99 9.82 12.16 -10.90
CA ILE A 99 10.49 11.79 -9.65
C ILE A 99 11.91 11.33 -10.01
N GLY A 100 12.94 12.05 -9.57
CA GLY A 100 14.32 11.78 -10.00
C GLY A 100 15.39 12.26 -9.00
N PRO A 101 16.69 12.28 -9.40
CA PRO A 101 17.80 12.67 -8.52
C PRO A 101 17.69 14.10 -7.95
N HIS A 102 16.81 14.94 -8.51
CA HIS A 102 16.51 16.29 -8.02
C HIS A 102 15.28 16.35 -7.11
N GLY A 103 14.73 15.20 -6.69
CA GLY A 103 13.54 15.09 -5.86
C GLY A 103 12.24 15.01 -6.66
N ILE A 104 11.12 15.20 -5.96
CA ILE A 104 9.77 15.24 -6.54
C ILE A 104 9.42 16.70 -6.87
N GLU A 105 9.06 16.98 -8.12
CA GLU A 105 8.52 18.28 -8.50
C GLU A 105 7.00 18.31 -8.25
N ILE A 106 6.57 19.07 -7.24
CA ILE A 106 5.17 19.17 -6.85
C ILE A 106 4.66 20.56 -7.26
N PRO A 107 3.79 20.66 -8.29
CA PRO A 107 3.23 21.94 -8.69
C PRO A 107 2.54 22.63 -7.50
N GLY A 108 3.00 23.84 -7.15
CA GLY A 108 2.42 24.65 -6.06
C GLY A 108 3.11 24.53 -4.70
N LEU A 109 4.05 23.59 -4.50
CA LEU A 109 4.89 23.54 -3.29
C LEU A 109 6.21 24.28 -3.54
N ARG A 110 6.46 25.37 -2.81
CA ARG A 110 7.73 26.12 -2.94
C ARG A 110 8.89 25.25 -2.46
N ARG A 111 9.88 25.04 -3.34
CA ARG A 111 11.16 24.41 -2.99
C ARG A 111 11.86 25.27 -1.92
N ALA A 112 12.36 24.65 -0.85
CA ALA A 112 13.26 25.35 0.06
C ALA A 112 14.49 25.84 -0.73
N PRO A 113 15.03 27.03 -0.46
CA PRO A 113 16.22 27.51 -1.15
C PRO A 113 17.35 26.52 -0.92
N GLN A 114 17.85 25.93 -2.01
CA GLN A 114 19.01 25.04 -2.00
C GLN A 114 20.21 25.92 -1.64
N SER A 115 20.74 25.79 -0.43
CA SER A 115 22.04 26.33 -0.07
C SER A 115 23.09 25.61 -0.90
N THR A 116 23.65 26.29 -1.89
CA THR A 116 24.79 25.78 -2.66
C THR A 116 26.02 25.81 -1.74
N PRO A 117 26.89 24.77 -1.72
CA PRO A 117 28.16 24.82 -1.01
C PRO A 117 29.11 25.88 -1.58
#